data_AF-C0EJ82-F1
#
_entry.id   AF-C0EJ82-F1
#
_cell.length_a   1.000
_cell.length_b   1.000
_cell.length_c   1.000
_cell.angle_alpha   90.00
_cell.angle_beta   90.00
_cell.angle_gamma   90.00
#
_symmetry.space_group_name_H-M   'P 1'
#
loop_
_entity.id
_entity.type
_entity.pdbx_description
1 polymer ?
#
loop_
_entity_poly.entity_id
_entity_poly.type
_entity_poly.pdbx_seq_one_letter_code
_entity_poly.pdbx_strand_id
1 'polypeptide(L)'
;MSEYVHEVVLQEYICEKISSMNLSVKYKTSEQYNIISARSNLDNTFWDLEGQLENGIWIPIEVEWISNNFLSHGHHKSKDFAKFISLNGVLLTLRKNRELERVQQISILDNLSEKAFKDDFKKWFKAKSNDYIDKTLDNYLIGNYSRKTPRILLYPLSKVAEINYFSNGSIYKKDNTGPSLLGFKEAGFNKNVFIRDIRPNDICIFLYNNGAKMPRNKFIHEIKNKNIAVHRLAGYKIKSRIIDRRERPGFIDINYWPDEIKDNVLRYPYVCIVEDEPFLMKNNLTFPYSDLFTETTWESFRSCMLHKEYREISALDFSIFISSI
;
A
#
# COMPACT_ATOMS: atom_id res chain seq x y z
N MET A 1 -21.95 -14.16 6.10
CA MET A 1 -22.64 -13.28 5.14
C MET A 1 -22.71 -11.88 5.74
N SER A 2 -21.88 -11.00 5.16
CA SER A 2 -21.78 -9.53 5.27
C SER A 2 -22.25 -8.82 6.55
N GLU A 3 -21.32 -8.61 7.47
CA GLU A 3 -21.33 -7.36 8.24
C GLU A 3 -20.85 -6.25 7.28
N TYR A 4 -21.79 -5.45 6.77
CA TYR A 4 -21.46 -4.33 5.86
C TYR A 4 -20.73 -3.18 6.57
N VAL A 5 -20.68 -3.20 7.89
CA VAL A 5 -19.97 -2.22 8.72
C VAL A 5 -19.08 -3.01 9.68
N HIS A 6 -17.77 -2.83 9.52
CA HIS A 6 -16.78 -3.47 10.40
C HIS A 6 -16.98 -2.98 11.84
N GLU A 7 -16.82 -3.87 12.81
CA GLU A 7 -16.94 -3.58 14.25
C GLU A 7 -16.13 -2.35 14.71
N VAL A 8 -14.97 -2.11 14.09
CA VAL A 8 -14.13 -0.90 14.28
C VAL A 8 -14.93 0.41 14.14
N VAL A 9 -15.93 0.47 13.27
CA VAL A 9 -16.77 1.66 13.11
C VAL A 9 -17.70 1.83 14.32
N LEU A 10 -18.22 0.73 14.88
CA LEU A 10 -19.03 0.77 16.11
C LEU A 10 -18.16 1.16 17.31
N GLN A 11 -16.93 0.65 17.39
CA GLN A 11 -15.95 1.02 18.42
C GLN A 11 -15.64 2.52 18.38
N GLU A 12 -15.39 3.10 17.20
CA GLU A 12 -15.15 4.55 17.04
C GLU A 12 -16.37 5.38 17.43
N TYR A 13 -17.58 4.96 17.01
CA TYR A 13 -18.83 5.60 17.42
C TYR A 13 -18.98 5.62 18.95
N ILE A 14 -18.72 4.49 19.61
CA ILE A 14 -18.79 4.39 21.07
C ILE A 14 -17.80 5.35 21.72
N CYS A 15 -16.52 5.35 21.32
CA CYS A 15 -15.52 6.26 21.87
C CYS A 15 -15.96 7.74 21.84
N GLU A 16 -16.58 8.18 20.74
CA GLU A 16 -17.02 9.58 20.60
C GLU A 16 -18.31 9.91 21.33
N LYS A 17 -19.17 8.91 21.59
CA LYS A 17 -20.54 9.13 22.06
C LYS A 17 -20.83 8.57 23.44
N ILE A 18 -19.96 7.75 24.03
CA ILE A 18 -20.25 6.99 25.26
C ILE A 18 -20.72 7.87 26.43
N SER A 19 -20.13 9.06 26.58
CA SER A 19 -20.51 10.03 27.62
C SER A 19 -21.99 10.47 27.52
N SER A 20 -22.55 10.47 26.31
CA SER A 20 -23.95 10.81 26.05
C SER A 20 -24.90 9.62 26.09
N MET A 21 -24.39 8.38 26.11
CA MET A 21 -25.21 7.16 26.11
C MET A 21 -25.75 6.78 27.50
N ASN A 22 -25.25 7.43 28.57
CA ASN A 22 -25.65 7.18 29.96
C ASN A 22 -25.59 5.69 30.33
N LEU A 23 -24.49 5.03 29.98
CA LEU A 23 -24.25 3.62 30.27
C LEU A 23 -23.66 3.46 31.66
N SER A 24 -24.18 2.51 32.42
CA SER A 24 -23.72 2.25 33.79
C SER A 24 -23.31 0.79 33.98
N VAL A 25 -22.38 0.57 34.91
CA VAL A 25 -21.85 -0.75 35.25
C VAL A 25 -21.92 -1.03 36.74
N LYS A 26 -22.11 -2.29 37.10
CA LYS A 26 -21.91 -2.76 38.47
C LYS A 26 -20.43 -3.09 38.65
N TYR A 27 -19.72 -2.24 39.38
CA TYR A 27 -18.31 -2.45 39.68
C TYR A 27 -18.15 -3.22 41.00
N LYS A 28 -17.39 -4.31 40.97
CA LYS A 28 -17.09 -5.17 42.13
C LYS A 28 -18.34 -5.53 42.95
N THR A 29 -19.46 -5.74 42.27
CA THR A 29 -20.74 -6.25 42.79
C THR A 29 -21.56 -5.36 43.73
N SER A 30 -21.13 -4.14 44.06
CA SER A 30 -21.87 -3.27 44.99
C SER A 30 -22.09 -1.84 44.53
N GLU A 31 -21.22 -1.28 43.70
CA GLU A 31 -21.28 0.12 43.29
C GLU A 31 -21.68 0.23 41.83
N GLN A 32 -22.62 1.13 41.52
CA GLN A 32 -23.01 1.44 40.15
C GLN A 32 -22.30 2.71 39.71
N TYR A 33 -21.54 2.64 38.63
CA TYR A 33 -20.81 3.77 38.06
C TYR A 33 -21.19 3.99 36.60
N ASN A 34 -21.28 5.25 36.19
CA ASN A 34 -21.40 5.58 34.78
C ASN A 34 -20.06 5.46 34.07
N ILE A 35 -20.10 5.04 32.81
CA ILE A 35 -18.95 5.10 31.91
C ILE A 35 -18.95 6.48 31.24
N ILE A 36 -17.95 7.30 31.54
CA ILE A 36 -17.90 8.71 31.15
C ILE A 36 -16.99 8.97 29.94
N SER A 37 -16.07 8.05 29.63
CA SER A 37 -15.22 8.12 28.45
C SER A 37 -14.78 6.72 28.02
N ALA A 38 -14.32 6.58 26.78
CA ALA A 38 -13.70 5.35 26.29
C ALA A 38 -12.57 5.67 25.31
N ARG A 39 -11.60 4.77 25.22
CA ARG A 39 -10.50 4.83 24.25
C ARG A 39 -10.22 3.44 23.69
N SER A 40 -9.65 3.39 22.48
CA SER A 40 -9.19 2.13 21.90
C SER A 40 -8.14 1.48 22.78
N ASN A 41 -8.31 0.18 23.00
CA ASN A 41 -7.27 -0.65 23.58
C ASN A 41 -6.22 -0.93 22.50
N LEU A 42 -4.95 -0.62 22.81
CA LEU A 42 -3.83 -0.87 21.90
C LEU A 42 -3.04 -2.13 22.28
N ASP A 43 -3.44 -2.81 23.36
CA ASP A 43 -2.83 -4.05 23.79
C ASP A 43 -3.34 -5.23 22.96
N ASN A 44 -2.49 -6.25 22.79
CA ASN A 44 -2.81 -7.48 22.06
C ASN A 44 -3.68 -8.45 22.90
N THR A 45 -4.79 -7.94 23.42
CA THR A 45 -5.83 -8.69 24.15
C THR A 45 -7.09 -8.75 23.32
N PHE A 46 -8.08 -9.53 23.76
CA PHE A 46 -9.29 -9.68 22.97
C PHE A 46 -10.27 -8.51 23.06
N TRP A 47 -10.23 -7.70 24.14
CA TRP A 47 -11.18 -6.59 24.30
C TRP A 47 -10.78 -5.36 23.50
N ASP A 48 -11.76 -4.68 22.91
CA ASP A 48 -11.55 -3.58 21.98
C ASP A 48 -11.22 -2.23 22.63
N LEU A 49 -11.86 -1.91 23.76
CA LEU A 49 -11.84 -0.59 24.36
C LEU A 49 -11.47 -0.63 25.85
N GLU A 50 -11.02 0.50 26.37
CA GLU A 50 -10.96 0.78 27.80
C GLU A 50 -11.97 1.89 28.11
N GLY A 51 -12.87 1.64 29.07
CA GLY A 51 -13.86 2.63 29.52
C GLY A 51 -13.49 3.22 30.88
N GLN A 52 -13.58 4.54 31.00
CA GLN A 52 -13.37 5.23 32.27
C GLN A 52 -14.70 5.38 33.01
N LEU A 53 -14.71 4.90 34.24
CA LEU A 53 -15.79 5.11 35.19
C LEU A 53 -15.71 6.52 35.80
N GLU A 54 -16.85 7.03 36.26
CA GLU A 54 -16.91 8.37 36.91
C GLU A 54 -16.03 8.51 38.16
N ASN A 55 -15.63 7.39 38.79
CA ASN A 55 -14.66 7.36 39.88
C ASN A 55 -13.18 7.36 39.42
N GLY A 56 -12.94 7.49 38.11
CA GLY A 56 -11.61 7.54 37.49
C GLY A 56 -10.99 6.19 37.13
N ILE A 57 -11.61 5.06 37.49
CA ILE A 57 -11.11 3.72 37.19
C ILE A 57 -11.34 3.37 35.72
N TRP A 58 -10.36 2.73 35.08
CA TRP A 58 -10.50 2.18 33.74
C TRP A 58 -10.83 0.68 33.80
N ILE A 59 -11.84 0.26 33.02
CA ILE A 59 -12.26 -1.13 32.89
C ILE A 59 -12.22 -1.57 31.42
N PRO A 60 -11.97 -2.86 31.12
CA PRO A 60 -11.98 -3.33 29.75
C PRO A 60 -13.42 -3.46 29.22
N ILE A 61 -13.63 -3.07 27.97
CA ILE A 61 -14.90 -3.16 27.27
C ILE A 61 -14.68 -3.95 25.98
N GLU A 62 -15.39 -5.05 25.85
CA GLU A 62 -15.52 -5.76 24.59
C GLU A 62 -16.74 -5.22 23.82
N VAL A 63 -16.60 -4.94 22.53
CA VAL A 63 -17.67 -4.37 21.72
C VAL A 63 -18.18 -5.42 20.74
N GLU A 64 -19.49 -5.68 20.75
CA GLU A 64 -20.10 -6.60 19.80
C GLU A 64 -21.40 -6.03 19.23
N TRP A 65 -21.74 -6.33 17.99
CA TRP A 65 -23.06 -5.96 17.47
C TRP A 65 -24.18 -6.66 18.26
N ILE A 66 -23.99 -7.94 18.55
CA ILE A 66 -24.94 -8.76 19.30
C ILE A 66 -24.20 -9.68 20.26
N SER A 67 -24.77 -9.94 21.43
CA SER A 67 -24.10 -10.74 22.48
C SER A 67 -23.69 -12.17 22.07
N ASN A 68 -24.32 -12.77 21.06
CA ASN A 68 -23.95 -14.09 20.59
C ASN A 68 -22.62 -14.11 19.79
N ASN A 69 -22.19 -12.96 19.25
CA ASN A 69 -20.91 -12.86 18.56
C ASN A 69 -19.74 -13.11 19.52
N PHE A 70 -19.85 -12.65 20.78
CA PHE A 70 -18.84 -12.89 21.82
C PHE A 70 -18.43 -14.37 21.96
N LEU A 71 -19.42 -15.26 21.89
CA LEU A 71 -19.19 -16.70 21.95
C LEU A 71 -18.67 -17.24 20.61
N SER A 72 -19.20 -16.73 19.50
CA SER A 72 -18.84 -17.16 18.14
C SER A 72 -17.38 -16.86 17.81
N HIS A 73 -16.87 -15.72 18.28
CA HIS A 73 -15.46 -15.33 18.17
C HIS A 73 -14.55 -16.04 19.20
N GLY A 74 -15.12 -16.78 20.14
CA GLY A 74 -14.35 -17.59 21.08
C GLY A 74 -13.70 -16.80 22.22
N HIS A 75 -14.13 -15.57 22.50
CA HIS A 75 -13.54 -14.72 23.55
C HIS A 75 -13.59 -15.36 24.95
N HIS A 76 -14.67 -16.10 25.26
CA HIS A 76 -14.80 -16.91 26.47
C HIS A 76 -13.74 -18.03 26.64
N LYS A 77 -13.03 -18.39 25.56
CA LYS A 77 -11.92 -19.35 25.54
C LYS A 77 -10.55 -18.68 25.43
N SER A 78 -10.51 -17.35 25.34
CA SER A 78 -9.26 -16.60 25.28
C SER A 78 -8.45 -16.78 26.56
N LYS A 79 -7.12 -16.84 26.42
CA LYS A 79 -6.18 -16.86 27.56
C LYS A 79 -6.39 -15.66 28.50
N ASP A 80 -6.85 -14.53 27.97
CA ASP A 80 -7.02 -13.28 28.71
C ASP A 80 -8.43 -13.16 29.33
N PHE A 81 -9.31 -14.15 29.16
CA PHE A 81 -10.68 -14.10 29.68
C PHE A 81 -10.72 -13.98 31.21
N ALA A 82 -9.87 -14.71 31.93
CA ALA A 82 -9.79 -14.60 33.39
C ALA A 82 -9.36 -13.18 33.83
N LYS A 83 -8.40 -12.58 33.11
CA LYS A 83 -7.95 -11.20 33.35
C LYS A 83 -9.09 -10.22 33.09
N PHE A 84 -9.79 -10.34 31.97
CA PHE A 84 -10.95 -9.50 31.63
C PHE A 84 -11.99 -9.49 32.75
N ILE A 85 -12.39 -10.66 33.26
CA ILE A 85 -13.34 -10.76 34.38
C ILE A 85 -12.77 -10.13 35.66
N SER A 86 -11.50 -10.39 35.99
CA SER A 86 -10.87 -9.84 37.20
C SER A 86 -10.79 -8.31 37.22
N LEU A 87 -10.74 -7.69 36.03
CA LEU A 87 -10.75 -6.25 35.84
C LEU A 87 -12.16 -5.65 35.72
N ASN A 88 -13.20 -6.42 36.06
CA ASN A 88 -14.60 -6.03 35.93
C ASN A 88 -14.98 -5.69 34.47
N GLY A 89 -14.44 -6.46 33.52
CA GLY A 89 -14.70 -6.29 32.11
C GLY A 89 -16.16 -6.49 31.73
N VAL A 90 -16.61 -5.70 30.76
CA VAL A 90 -18.01 -5.68 30.32
C VAL A 90 -18.12 -5.93 28.82
N LEU A 91 -19.18 -6.63 28.42
CA LEU A 91 -19.56 -6.78 27.02
C LEU A 91 -20.58 -5.69 26.69
N LEU A 92 -20.14 -4.69 25.91
CA LEU A 92 -21.00 -3.65 25.38
C LEU A 92 -21.53 -4.08 24.02
N THR A 93 -22.85 -4.20 23.92
CA THR A 93 -23.52 -4.63 22.70
C THR A 93 -24.44 -3.58 22.14
N LEU A 94 -24.68 -3.59 20.82
CA LEU A 94 -25.85 -2.87 20.31
C LEU A 94 -27.14 -3.53 20.82
N ARG A 95 -27.25 -4.85 20.71
CA ARG A 95 -28.41 -5.62 21.18
C ARG A 95 -28.01 -6.87 21.95
N LYS A 96 -28.63 -7.04 23.12
CA LYS A 96 -28.59 -8.30 23.85
C LYS A 96 -29.55 -9.32 23.22
N ASN A 97 -29.02 -10.42 22.69
CA ASN A 97 -29.78 -11.54 22.13
C ASN A 97 -29.50 -12.88 22.82
N ARG A 98 -28.62 -12.88 23.83
CA ARG A 98 -28.26 -14.03 24.66
C ARG A 98 -27.70 -13.55 25.99
N GLU A 99 -28.07 -14.22 27.07
CA GLU A 99 -27.49 -14.01 28.40
C GLU A 99 -26.16 -14.78 28.55
N LEU A 100 -25.16 -14.14 29.17
CA LEU A 100 -23.84 -14.68 29.47
C LEU A 100 -23.58 -14.55 30.97
N GLU A 101 -23.75 -15.65 31.72
CA GLU A 101 -23.75 -15.64 33.19
C GLU A 101 -22.49 -15.04 33.84
N ARG A 102 -21.33 -15.17 33.18
CA ARG A 102 -20.02 -14.77 33.73
C ARG A 102 -19.56 -13.39 33.29
N VAL A 103 -20.26 -12.75 32.36
CA VAL A 103 -19.85 -11.47 31.76
C VAL A 103 -20.97 -10.48 31.97
N GLN A 104 -20.68 -9.34 32.57
CA GLN A 104 -21.67 -8.28 32.64
C GLN A 104 -21.92 -7.73 31.24
N GLN A 105 -23.19 -7.68 30.82
CA GLN A 105 -23.59 -7.21 29.51
C GLN A 105 -24.32 -5.87 29.62
N ILE A 106 -23.99 -4.96 28.72
CA ILE A 106 -24.66 -3.66 28.56
C ILE A 106 -25.18 -3.61 27.12
N SER A 107 -26.41 -3.18 26.91
CA SER A 107 -26.97 -2.98 25.58
C SER A 107 -27.26 -1.50 25.35
N ILE A 108 -26.73 -0.94 24.26
CA ILE A 108 -26.97 0.46 23.87
C ILE A 108 -28.47 0.71 23.68
N LEU A 109 -29.18 -0.28 23.14
CA LEU A 109 -30.62 -0.19 22.91
C LEU A 109 -31.48 -0.32 24.18
N ASP A 110 -30.88 -0.55 25.35
CA ASP A 110 -31.63 -0.54 26.62
C ASP A 110 -32.06 0.89 26.99
N ASN A 111 -31.25 1.88 26.60
CA ASN A 111 -31.49 3.31 26.87
C ASN A 111 -31.93 4.11 25.63
N LEU A 112 -31.92 3.49 24.45
CA LEU A 112 -32.18 4.15 23.17
C LEU A 112 -33.08 3.28 22.29
N SER A 113 -34.12 3.86 21.70
CA SER A 113 -34.91 3.13 20.70
C SER A 113 -34.07 2.81 19.46
N GLU A 114 -34.35 1.69 18.79
CA GLU A 114 -33.64 1.30 17.56
C GLU A 114 -33.71 2.40 16.48
N LYS A 115 -34.85 3.08 16.38
CA LYS A 115 -35.02 4.21 15.46
C LYS A 115 -34.08 5.38 15.82
N ALA A 116 -34.05 5.77 17.10
CA ALA A 116 -33.20 6.86 17.57
C ALA A 116 -31.71 6.54 17.34
N PHE A 117 -31.28 5.32 17.65
CA PHE A 117 -29.92 4.87 17.37
C PHE A 117 -29.60 4.93 15.88
N LYS A 118 -30.48 4.39 15.01
CA LYS A 118 -30.29 4.42 13.56
C LYS A 118 -30.16 5.83 13.01
N ASP A 119 -31.00 6.76 13.47
CA ASP A 119 -30.98 8.14 13.01
C ASP A 119 -29.70 8.86 13.45
N ASP A 120 -29.27 8.69 14.70
CA ASP A 120 -28.02 9.28 15.21
C ASP A 120 -26.79 8.65 14.56
N PHE A 121 -26.69 7.32 14.52
CA PHE A 121 -25.57 6.60 13.91
C PHE A 121 -25.42 6.94 12.43
N LYS A 122 -26.53 7.03 11.69
CA LYS A 122 -26.51 7.44 10.27
C LYS A 122 -26.01 8.86 10.09
N LYS A 123 -26.44 9.80 10.96
CA LYS A 123 -25.98 11.19 10.92
C LYS A 123 -24.49 11.28 11.22
N TRP A 124 -24.02 10.58 12.25
CA TRP A 124 -22.62 10.49 12.62
C TRP A 124 -21.77 9.87 11.50
N PHE A 125 -22.17 8.71 10.98
CA PHE A 125 -21.41 7.99 9.96
C PHE A 125 -21.28 8.80 8.66
N LYS A 126 -22.34 9.52 8.25
CA LYS A 126 -22.26 10.44 7.10
C LYS A 126 -21.30 11.60 7.32
N ALA A 127 -21.18 12.12 8.53
CA ALA A 127 -20.21 13.17 8.84
C ALA A 127 -18.77 12.63 8.77
N LYS A 128 -18.56 11.37 9.13
CA LYS A 128 -17.27 10.66 9.11
C LYS A 128 -16.89 10.02 7.78
N SER A 129 -17.86 9.82 6.87
CA SER A 129 -17.62 8.99 5.68
C SER A 129 -16.55 9.55 4.76
N ASN A 130 -16.40 10.87 4.68
CA ASN A 130 -15.32 11.47 3.90
C ASN A 130 -13.95 11.13 4.49
N ASP A 131 -13.76 11.21 5.80
CA ASP A 131 -12.51 10.82 6.46
C ASP A 131 -12.19 9.33 6.24
N TYR A 132 -13.20 8.46 6.24
CA TYR A 132 -12.99 7.04 5.93
C TYR A 132 -12.59 6.84 4.46
N ILE A 133 -13.22 7.56 3.53
CA ILE A 133 -12.85 7.55 2.12
C ILE A 133 -11.41 8.03 1.99
N ASP A 134 -11.04 9.16 2.58
CA ASP A 134 -9.71 9.74 2.49
C ASP A 134 -8.66 8.83 3.13
N LYS A 135 -8.87 8.33 4.36
CA LYS A 135 -7.94 7.37 5.00
C LYS A 135 -7.78 6.07 4.21
N THR A 136 -8.88 5.57 3.66
CA THR A 136 -8.84 4.35 2.83
C THR A 136 -8.07 4.64 1.56
N LEU A 137 -8.47 5.66 0.82
CA LEU A 137 -7.86 6.05 -0.42
C LEU A 137 -6.43 6.54 -0.24
N ASP A 138 -6.02 7.15 0.86
CA ASP A 138 -4.63 7.51 1.12
C ASP A 138 -3.74 6.26 1.18
N ASN A 139 -4.23 5.17 1.79
CA ASN A 139 -3.52 3.89 1.82
C ASN A 139 -3.45 3.21 0.43
N TYR A 140 -4.42 3.46 -0.46
CA TYR A 140 -4.50 2.82 -1.78
C TYR A 140 -4.00 3.68 -2.96
N LEU A 141 -4.13 5.00 -2.88
CA LEU A 141 -3.76 6.01 -3.87
C LEU A 141 -2.35 6.55 -3.60
N ILE A 142 -1.94 6.75 -2.34
CA ILE A 142 -0.59 7.23 -2.00
C ILE A 142 0.35 6.05 -1.76
N GLY A 143 0.44 5.13 -2.72
CA GLY A 143 1.58 4.23 -2.97
C GLY A 143 2.33 3.56 -1.81
N ASN A 144 1.77 3.47 -0.60
CA ASN A 144 2.41 2.96 0.61
C ASN A 144 2.25 1.45 0.76
N TYR A 145 1.68 0.78 -0.25
CA TYR A 145 1.82 -0.67 -0.37
C TYR A 145 3.28 -1.03 -0.60
N SER A 146 3.91 -1.64 0.41
CA SER A 146 5.08 -2.49 0.17
C SER A 146 4.59 -3.68 -0.68
N ARG A 147 4.78 -3.58 -2.00
CA ARG A 147 4.44 -4.69 -2.89
C ARG A 147 5.42 -5.82 -2.61
N LYS A 148 4.90 -6.96 -2.13
CA LYS A 148 5.69 -8.18 -1.91
C LYS A 148 6.34 -8.67 -3.20
N THR A 149 5.62 -8.58 -4.32
CA THR A 149 6.12 -8.97 -5.64
C THR A 149 6.60 -7.72 -6.40
N PRO A 150 7.84 -7.71 -6.92
CA PRO A 150 8.36 -6.61 -7.74
C PRO A 150 7.58 -6.54 -9.06
N ARG A 151 7.28 -5.32 -9.56
CA ARG A 151 6.91 -5.19 -10.98
C ARG A 151 8.16 -5.34 -11.83
N ILE A 152 8.02 -5.98 -12.99
CA ILE A 152 9.10 -6.13 -13.95
C ILE A 152 8.83 -5.22 -15.15
N LEU A 153 9.59 -4.15 -15.22
CA LEU A 153 9.39 -3.06 -16.17
C LEU A 153 10.37 -3.19 -17.32
N LEU A 154 9.84 -3.35 -18.54
CA LEU A 154 10.62 -3.32 -19.77
C LEU A 154 10.77 -1.88 -20.24
N TYR A 155 12.02 -1.43 -20.34
CA TYR A 155 12.34 -0.07 -20.71
C TYR A 155 13.11 -0.02 -22.03
N PRO A 156 12.54 0.60 -23.07
CA PRO A 156 13.25 0.74 -24.34
C PRO A 156 14.33 1.80 -24.23
N LEU A 157 15.57 1.42 -24.49
CA LEU A 157 16.65 2.37 -24.68
C LEU A 157 16.64 2.84 -26.14
N SER A 158 16.36 4.12 -26.34
CA SER A 158 16.82 4.81 -27.54
C SER A 158 18.31 5.15 -27.40
N LYS A 159 19.00 5.45 -28.50
CA LYS A 159 20.39 5.95 -28.46
C LYS A 159 20.53 7.19 -27.54
N VAL A 160 19.49 8.03 -27.50
CA VAL A 160 19.42 9.19 -26.61
C VAL A 160 19.24 8.76 -25.15
N ALA A 161 18.33 7.84 -24.86
CA ALA A 161 18.10 7.32 -23.52
C ALA A 161 19.34 6.61 -22.96
N GLU A 162 20.05 5.87 -23.82
CA GLU A 162 21.31 5.22 -23.45
C GLU A 162 22.36 6.25 -23.01
N ILE A 163 22.54 7.36 -23.75
CA ILE A 163 23.48 8.41 -23.34
C ILE A 163 23.08 9.08 -22.02
N ASN A 164 21.77 9.21 -21.76
CA ASN A 164 21.28 9.87 -20.56
C ASN A 164 21.41 8.97 -19.31
N TYR A 165 20.95 7.72 -19.40
CA TYR A 165 20.98 6.79 -18.29
C TYR A 165 22.36 6.13 -18.12
N PHE A 166 23.09 5.90 -19.21
CA PHE A 166 24.33 5.13 -19.27
C PHE A 166 25.51 5.89 -19.90
N SER A 167 25.69 7.16 -19.53
CA SER A 167 26.68 8.04 -20.19
C SER A 167 28.11 7.49 -20.26
N ASN A 168 28.52 6.65 -19.30
CA ASN A 168 29.82 5.98 -19.26
C ASN A 168 29.68 4.44 -19.25
N GLY A 169 28.55 3.92 -19.75
CA GLY A 169 28.22 2.49 -19.69
C GLY A 169 27.63 2.02 -18.34
N SER A 170 27.73 2.84 -17.29
CA SER A 170 27.09 2.65 -15.98
C SER A 170 25.91 3.60 -15.78
N ILE A 171 24.99 3.24 -14.88
CA ILE A 171 23.89 4.14 -14.50
C ILE A 171 24.44 5.48 -13.98
N TYR A 172 23.71 6.56 -14.29
CA TYR A 172 24.01 7.91 -13.84
C TYR A 172 24.14 8.01 -12.31
N LYS A 173 25.20 8.73 -11.90
CA LYS A 173 25.42 9.21 -10.54
C LYS A 173 25.60 10.72 -10.60
N LYS A 174 25.03 11.45 -9.62
CA LYS A 174 25.19 12.91 -9.53
C LYS A 174 26.64 13.31 -9.29
N ASP A 175 27.30 12.59 -8.40
CA ASP A 175 28.72 12.72 -8.09
C ASP A 175 29.32 11.32 -7.89
N ASN A 176 30.66 11.21 -7.86
CA ASN A 176 31.35 9.92 -7.76
C ASN A 176 31.06 9.16 -6.46
N THR A 177 30.57 9.84 -5.42
CA THR A 177 30.25 9.26 -4.11
C THR A 177 28.74 9.01 -3.91
N GLY A 178 27.92 9.55 -4.81
CA GLY A 178 26.48 9.50 -4.74
C GLY A 178 25.92 8.15 -5.19
N PRO A 179 24.64 7.88 -4.85
CA PRO A 179 23.97 6.66 -5.28
C PRO A 179 23.80 6.62 -6.81
N SER A 180 23.71 5.42 -7.37
CA SER A 180 23.15 5.24 -8.71
C SER A 180 21.69 5.68 -8.75
N LEU A 181 21.37 6.54 -9.70
CA LEU A 181 20.06 7.15 -9.81
C LEU A 181 19.43 6.81 -11.14
N LEU A 182 18.20 6.36 -11.06
CA LEU A 182 17.31 6.34 -12.20
C LEU A 182 16.59 7.69 -12.18
N GLY A 183 17.24 8.66 -12.81
CA GLY A 183 16.93 10.09 -12.77
C GLY A 183 17.79 10.89 -13.74
N PHE A 184 17.51 12.19 -13.87
CA PHE A 184 17.90 12.99 -15.04
C PHE A 184 19.33 13.55 -15.01
N LYS A 185 19.92 13.63 -16.20
CA LYS A 185 20.79 14.74 -16.62
C LYS A 185 19.93 15.83 -17.27
N GLU A 186 20.28 17.10 -17.11
CA GLU A 186 19.63 18.26 -17.75
C GLU A 186 19.42 18.09 -19.27
N ALA A 187 20.36 17.43 -19.96
CA ALA A 187 20.26 17.16 -21.40
C ALA A 187 19.19 16.11 -21.79
N GLY A 188 18.83 15.21 -20.88
CA GLY A 188 17.80 14.20 -21.09
C GLY A 188 16.38 14.72 -20.86
N PHE A 189 16.26 15.72 -19.98
CA PHE A 189 15.03 16.44 -19.69
C PHE A 189 14.42 17.07 -20.95
N ASN A 190 15.22 17.79 -21.76
CA ASN A 190 14.76 18.45 -22.99
C ASN A 190 14.24 17.48 -24.09
N LYS A 191 14.34 16.16 -23.89
CA LYS A 191 14.00 15.14 -24.90
C LYS A 191 12.83 14.21 -24.50
N ASN A 192 12.09 14.52 -23.44
CA ASN A 192 10.88 13.82 -23.00
C ASN A 192 11.02 12.31 -22.71
N VAL A 193 12.16 11.86 -22.20
CA VAL A 193 12.41 10.44 -21.90
C VAL A 193 12.13 10.15 -20.42
N PHE A 194 10.84 10.15 -20.02
CA PHE A 194 10.44 10.08 -18.61
C PHE A 194 9.88 8.71 -18.20
N ILE A 195 10.16 8.29 -16.97
CA ILE A 195 9.50 7.14 -16.32
C ILE A 195 8.56 7.67 -15.26
N ARG A 196 7.29 7.28 -15.34
CA ARG A 196 6.25 7.65 -14.38
C ARG A 196 6.00 6.46 -13.46
N ASP A 197 5.79 6.72 -12.16
CA ASP A 197 5.38 5.72 -11.15
C ASP A 197 6.33 4.53 -10.99
N ILE A 198 7.65 4.73 -10.87
CA ILE A 198 8.57 3.66 -10.40
C ILE A 198 8.60 3.64 -8.88
N ARG A 199 8.56 2.47 -8.25
CA ARG A 199 8.57 2.34 -6.79
C ARG A 199 9.77 1.54 -6.31
N PRO A 200 10.19 1.74 -5.04
CA PRO A 200 11.09 0.81 -4.38
C PRO A 200 10.59 -0.64 -4.54
N ASN A 201 11.54 -1.56 -4.71
CA ASN A 201 11.32 -2.96 -5.05
C ASN A 201 10.89 -3.26 -6.50
N ASP A 202 10.60 -2.28 -7.37
CA ASP A 202 10.44 -2.57 -8.80
C ASP A 202 11.77 -3.04 -9.42
N ILE A 203 11.68 -3.74 -10.56
CA ILE A 203 12.81 -4.15 -11.39
C ILE A 203 12.69 -3.49 -12.74
N CYS A 204 13.73 -2.78 -13.17
CA CYS A 204 13.80 -2.15 -14.49
C CYS A 204 14.77 -2.93 -15.39
N ILE A 205 14.27 -3.39 -16.53
CA ILE A 205 15.01 -4.08 -17.58
C ILE A 205 15.14 -3.15 -18.79
N PHE A 206 16.32 -2.58 -18.97
CA PHE A 206 16.66 -1.73 -20.10
C PHE A 206 17.05 -2.57 -21.31
N LEU A 207 16.38 -2.34 -22.44
CA LEU A 207 16.54 -3.07 -23.69
C LEU A 207 16.90 -2.10 -24.81
N TYR A 208 18.11 -2.21 -25.36
CA TYR A 208 18.50 -1.51 -26.58
C TYR A 208 18.51 -2.46 -27.78
N ASN A 209 17.73 -2.14 -28.80
CA ASN A 209 17.66 -2.84 -30.07
C ASN A 209 17.41 -1.83 -31.21
N ASN A 210 17.97 -2.08 -32.40
CA ASN A 210 17.82 -1.27 -33.61
C ASN A 210 16.84 -1.88 -34.63
N GLY A 211 15.94 -2.75 -34.19
CA GLY A 211 14.99 -3.44 -35.05
C GLY A 211 13.95 -2.49 -35.67
N ALA A 212 13.57 -2.78 -36.91
CA ALA A 212 12.48 -2.09 -37.59
C ALA A 212 11.12 -2.57 -37.08
N LYS A 213 10.11 -1.69 -37.14
CA LYS A 213 8.73 -2.05 -36.80
C LYS A 213 8.25 -3.21 -37.66
N MET A 214 7.65 -4.21 -37.03
CA MET A 214 7.04 -5.34 -37.75
C MET A 214 5.84 -5.94 -37.00
N PRO A 215 4.97 -6.70 -37.71
CA PRO A 215 3.88 -7.44 -37.09
C PRO A 215 4.38 -8.52 -36.13
N ARG A 216 3.55 -8.90 -35.14
CA ARG A 216 3.91 -9.87 -34.09
C ARG A 216 4.42 -11.20 -34.64
N ASN A 217 3.71 -11.79 -35.60
CA ASN A 217 4.09 -13.08 -36.17
C ASN A 217 5.48 -13.03 -36.84
N LYS A 218 5.79 -11.93 -37.52
CA LYS A 218 7.11 -11.72 -38.11
C LYS A 218 8.18 -11.53 -37.02
N PHE A 219 7.89 -10.74 -36.00
CA PHE A 219 8.81 -10.54 -34.87
C PHE A 219 9.18 -11.86 -34.19
N ILE A 220 8.18 -12.69 -33.86
CA ILE A 220 8.41 -14.01 -33.25
C ILE A 220 9.20 -14.91 -34.20
N HIS A 221 8.90 -14.90 -35.50
CA HIS A 221 9.65 -15.66 -36.50
C HIS A 221 11.13 -15.24 -36.57
N GLU A 222 11.43 -13.94 -36.56
CA GLU A 222 12.81 -13.45 -36.54
C GLU A 222 13.54 -13.81 -35.24
N ILE A 223 12.86 -13.83 -34.09
CA ILE A 223 13.44 -14.29 -32.82
C ILE A 223 13.78 -15.79 -32.88
N LYS A 224 12.85 -16.62 -33.37
CA LYS A 224 13.08 -18.07 -33.57
C LYS A 224 14.31 -18.33 -34.44
N ASN A 225 14.47 -17.52 -35.48
CA ASN A 225 15.60 -17.61 -36.40
C ASN A 225 16.87 -16.90 -35.91
N LYS A 226 16.88 -16.38 -34.66
CA LYS A 226 18.04 -15.72 -34.04
C LYS A 226 18.47 -14.43 -34.74
N ASN A 227 17.55 -13.75 -35.42
CA ASN A 227 17.83 -12.54 -36.22
C ASN A 227 17.61 -11.22 -35.45
N ILE A 228 17.07 -11.26 -34.23
CA ILE A 228 16.86 -10.07 -33.40
C ILE A 228 18.02 -9.91 -32.42
N ALA A 229 18.92 -8.97 -32.71
CA ALA A 229 20.04 -8.62 -31.84
C ALA A 229 19.64 -7.58 -30.78
N VAL A 230 20.02 -7.80 -29.53
CA VAL A 230 19.91 -6.85 -28.43
C VAL A 230 21.30 -6.32 -28.15
N HIS A 231 21.52 -5.05 -28.44
CA HIS A 231 22.81 -4.41 -28.26
C HIS A 231 23.14 -4.23 -26.78
N ARG A 232 22.12 -3.98 -25.95
CA ARG A 232 22.25 -3.86 -24.48
C ARG A 232 21.02 -4.39 -23.78
N LEU A 233 21.26 -5.20 -22.76
CA LEU A 233 20.29 -5.66 -21.78
C LEU A 233 20.87 -5.38 -20.39
N ALA A 234 20.20 -4.53 -19.63
CA ALA A 234 20.63 -4.20 -18.27
C ALA A 234 19.45 -4.27 -17.29
N GLY A 235 19.59 -5.03 -16.20
CA GLY A 235 18.58 -5.18 -15.15
C GLY A 235 19.02 -4.54 -13.84
N TYR A 236 18.18 -3.68 -13.28
CA TYR A 236 18.42 -3.01 -11.99
C TYR A 236 17.21 -3.14 -11.08
N LYS A 237 17.46 -3.36 -9.79
CA LYS A 237 16.41 -3.23 -8.77
C LYS A 237 16.37 -1.81 -8.22
N ILE A 238 15.16 -1.31 -7.99
CA ILE A 238 14.95 -0.03 -7.32
C ILE A 238 15.07 -0.24 -5.81
N LYS A 239 16.03 0.44 -5.18
CA LYS A 239 16.31 0.30 -3.74
C LYS A 239 15.42 1.18 -2.89
N SER A 240 15.32 2.45 -3.26
CA SER A 240 14.63 3.45 -2.46
C SER A 240 14.25 4.66 -3.30
N ARG A 241 13.53 5.60 -2.67
CA ARG A 241 13.16 6.88 -3.27
C ARG A 241 13.77 8.01 -2.45
N ILE A 242 14.30 9.01 -3.13
CA ILE A 242 14.62 10.31 -2.55
C ILE A 242 13.38 11.15 -2.74
N ILE A 243 12.65 11.39 -1.65
CA ILE A 243 11.46 12.24 -1.63
C ILE A 243 11.90 13.66 -1.31
N ASP A 244 11.36 14.64 -2.02
CA ASP A 244 11.51 16.03 -1.61
C ASP A 244 10.77 16.26 -0.27
N ARG A 245 11.52 16.58 0.80
CA ARG A 245 10.96 16.90 2.12
C ARG A 245 10.61 18.38 2.16
N ARG A 246 9.35 18.69 1.89
CA ARG A 246 8.74 20.05 1.97
C ARG A 246 8.84 20.76 3.32
N GLU A 247 9.60 20.26 4.31
CA GLU A 247 9.71 20.85 5.65
C GLU A 247 10.29 22.27 5.66
N ARG A 248 10.82 22.75 4.51
CA ARG A 248 11.09 24.17 4.26
C ARG A 248 10.55 24.58 2.89
N PRO A 249 9.77 25.68 2.78
CA PRO A 249 9.42 26.24 1.48
C PRO A 249 10.71 26.68 0.76
N GLY A 250 11.01 26.09 -0.40
CA GLY A 250 12.10 26.55 -1.27
C GLY A 250 13.37 25.70 -1.36
N PHE A 251 13.37 24.42 -0.98
CA PHE A 251 14.53 23.54 -1.20
C PHE A 251 14.19 22.33 -2.08
N ILE A 252 13.79 22.59 -3.32
CA ILE A 252 13.94 21.61 -4.39
C ILE A 252 15.44 21.61 -4.75
N ASP A 253 16.15 20.49 -4.59
CA ASP A 253 17.52 20.40 -5.09
C ASP A 253 17.48 20.53 -6.62
N ILE A 254 17.95 21.68 -7.11
CA ILE A 254 17.94 22.07 -8.52
C ILE A 254 18.57 21.03 -9.44
N ASN A 255 19.44 20.18 -8.90
CA ASN A 255 20.12 19.14 -9.65
C ASN A 255 19.27 17.87 -9.84
N TYR A 256 18.19 17.70 -9.07
CA TYR A 256 17.30 16.53 -9.15
C TYR A 256 15.97 16.85 -9.84
N TRP A 257 15.51 18.11 -9.82
CA TRP A 257 14.19 18.52 -10.36
C TRP A 257 14.23 19.84 -11.17
N PRO A 258 14.91 19.86 -12.34
CA PRO A 258 15.04 21.07 -13.16
C PRO A 258 13.69 21.59 -13.71
N ASP A 259 12.72 20.69 -13.92
CA ASP A 259 11.35 20.96 -14.37
C ASP A 259 10.52 21.83 -13.43
N GLU A 260 10.56 21.46 -12.14
CA GLU A 260 9.60 21.93 -11.14
C GLU A 260 9.96 23.32 -10.66
N ILE A 261 11.24 23.67 -10.76
CA ILE A 261 11.77 25.00 -10.47
C ILE A 261 11.44 25.97 -11.61
N LYS A 262 11.52 25.54 -12.88
CA LYS A 262 11.23 26.39 -14.03
C LYS A 262 9.76 26.80 -14.09
N ASP A 263 8.86 25.87 -13.80
CA ASP A 263 7.42 26.06 -13.92
C ASP A 263 6.72 26.28 -12.56
N ASN A 264 7.48 26.27 -11.45
CA ASN A 264 7.01 26.35 -10.06
C ASN A 264 5.86 25.36 -9.72
N VAL A 265 5.89 24.18 -10.35
CA VAL A 265 4.89 23.12 -10.18
C VAL A 265 5.61 21.81 -9.92
N LEU A 266 5.32 21.20 -8.76
CA LEU A 266 5.80 19.86 -8.43
C LEU A 266 5.08 18.82 -9.32
N ARG A 267 5.81 18.22 -10.26
CA ARG A 267 5.32 17.20 -11.21
C ARG A 267 5.70 15.78 -10.78
N TYR A 268 6.78 15.62 -10.02
CA TYR A 268 7.44 14.37 -9.66
C TYR A 268 7.87 14.39 -8.17
N PRO A 269 7.13 13.70 -7.28
CA PRO A 269 7.40 13.79 -5.85
C PRO A 269 8.70 13.11 -5.38
N TYR A 270 9.42 12.38 -6.23
CA TYR A 270 10.66 11.67 -5.85
C TYR A 270 11.56 11.25 -7.03
N VAL A 271 12.85 11.01 -6.74
CA VAL A 271 13.82 10.32 -7.64
C VAL A 271 14.10 8.91 -7.12
N CYS A 272 14.32 7.94 -8.02
CA CYS A 272 14.59 6.55 -7.63
C CYS A 272 16.09 6.27 -7.50
N ILE A 273 16.49 5.74 -6.35
CA ILE A 273 17.80 5.12 -6.14
C ILE A 273 17.72 3.67 -6.61
N VAL A 274 18.71 3.28 -7.41
CA VAL A 274 18.84 1.90 -7.90
C VAL A 274 20.06 1.24 -7.31
N GLU A 275 20.17 -0.08 -7.51
CA GLU A 275 21.41 -0.80 -7.23
C GLU A 275 22.59 -0.19 -7.99
N ASP A 276 23.76 -0.13 -7.34
CA ASP A 276 24.95 0.45 -7.94
C ASP A 276 25.39 -0.34 -9.18
N GLU A 277 25.31 -1.66 -9.07
CA GLU A 277 25.60 -2.60 -10.14
C GLU A 277 24.31 -3.26 -10.65
N PRO A 278 24.22 -3.52 -11.96
CA PRO A 278 23.13 -4.30 -12.53
C PRO A 278 23.20 -5.75 -12.04
N PHE A 279 22.09 -6.33 -11.64
CA PHE A 279 22.03 -7.78 -11.38
C PHE A 279 22.10 -8.59 -12.69
N LEU A 280 21.88 -7.93 -13.83
CA LEU A 280 21.96 -8.50 -15.17
C LEU A 280 22.57 -7.48 -16.12
N MET A 281 23.67 -7.82 -16.79
CA MET A 281 24.24 -7.00 -17.87
C MET A 281 24.73 -7.91 -19.00
N LYS A 282 24.18 -7.73 -20.19
CA LYS A 282 24.59 -8.44 -21.41
C LYS A 282 24.62 -7.44 -22.57
N ASN A 283 25.67 -7.51 -23.38
CA ASN A 283 25.82 -6.70 -24.58
C ASN A 283 25.86 -7.61 -25.80
N ASN A 284 25.26 -7.14 -26.90
CA ASN A 284 25.24 -7.85 -28.18
C ASN A 284 24.78 -9.31 -28.08
N LEU A 285 23.68 -9.57 -27.36
CA LEU A 285 23.06 -10.90 -27.33
C LEU A 285 22.05 -11.05 -28.47
N THR A 286 21.85 -12.28 -28.92
CA THR A 286 20.62 -12.64 -29.65
C THR A 286 19.47 -12.74 -28.65
N PHE A 287 18.34 -12.09 -28.93
CA PHE A 287 17.18 -12.17 -28.04
C PHE A 287 16.71 -13.63 -27.92
N PRO A 288 16.53 -14.18 -26.71
CA PRO A 288 16.19 -15.57 -26.53
C PRO A 288 14.76 -15.88 -26.97
N TYR A 289 14.58 -17.07 -27.54
CA TYR A 289 13.26 -17.62 -27.81
C TYR A 289 12.83 -18.56 -26.67
N SER A 290 11.56 -18.49 -26.26
CA SER A 290 10.95 -19.47 -25.37
C SER A 290 9.49 -19.71 -25.76
N ASP A 291 9.11 -20.97 -25.92
CA ASP A 291 7.70 -21.38 -26.11
C ASP A 291 6.86 -21.17 -24.84
N LEU A 292 7.50 -20.92 -23.68
CA LEU A 292 6.83 -20.72 -22.41
C LEU A 292 6.36 -19.28 -22.19
N PHE A 293 6.79 -18.32 -23.01
CA PHE A 293 6.32 -16.95 -22.89
C PHE A 293 4.85 -16.82 -23.29
N THR A 294 4.10 -16.10 -22.48
CA THR A 294 2.71 -15.75 -22.78
C THR A 294 2.61 -14.82 -24.00
N GLU A 295 1.46 -14.84 -24.68
CA GLU A 295 1.19 -13.94 -25.82
C GLU A 295 1.32 -12.46 -25.44
N THR A 296 0.91 -12.11 -24.22
CA THR A 296 1.06 -10.76 -23.66
C THR A 296 2.53 -10.39 -23.47
N THR A 297 3.38 -11.34 -23.07
CA THR A 297 4.82 -11.12 -22.92
C THR A 297 5.49 -10.88 -24.26
N TRP A 298 5.13 -11.65 -25.29
CA TRP A 298 5.64 -11.43 -26.65
C TRP A 298 5.27 -10.05 -27.17
N GLU A 299 4.03 -9.61 -26.94
CA GLU A 299 3.61 -8.27 -27.31
C GLU A 299 4.34 -7.19 -26.50
N SER A 300 4.55 -7.40 -25.20
CA SER A 300 5.35 -6.50 -24.36
C SER A 300 6.80 -6.35 -24.87
N PHE A 301 7.47 -7.45 -25.24
CA PHE A 301 8.81 -7.37 -25.83
C PHE A 301 8.80 -6.65 -27.17
N ARG A 302 7.83 -6.95 -28.05
CA ARG A 302 7.71 -6.30 -29.36
C ARG A 302 7.46 -4.81 -29.24
N SER A 303 6.53 -4.41 -28.39
CA SER A 303 6.22 -3.01 -28.08
C SER A 303 7.43 -2.27 -27.52
N CYS A 304 8.13 -2.88 -26.57
CA CYS A 304 9.36 -2.31 -26.03
C CYS A 304 10.42 -2.16 -27.12
N MET A 305 10.82 -3.25 -27.75
CA MET A 305 11.97 -3.25 -28.66
C MET A 305 11.72 -2.46 -29.95
N LEU A 306 10.54 -2.59 -30.55
CA LEU A 306 10.27 -2.06 -31.89
C LEU A 306 9.43 -0.78 -31.90
N HIS A 307 8.51 -0.63 -30.94
CA HIS A 307 7.64 0.55 -30.86
C HIS A 307 8.14 1.59 -29.86
N LYS A 308 9.20 1.26 -29.11
CA LYS A 308 9.81 2.12 -28.09
C LYS A 308 8.80 2.50 -27.01
N GLU A 309 7.93 1.55 -26.67
CA GLU A 309 6.91 1.70 -25.64
C GLU A 309 7.35 1.04 -24.34
N TYR A 310 7.13 1.73 -23.23
CA TYR A 310 7.23 1.12 -21.92
C TYR A 310 6.22 -0.02 -21.76
N ARG A 311 6.66 -1.16 -21.24
CA ARG A 311 5.81 -2.34 -21.01
C ARG A 311 6.13 -3.01 -19.69
N GLU A 312 5.20 -3.81 -19.19
CA GLU A 312 5.36 -4.65 -18.01
C GLU A 312 5.28 -6.11 -18.44
N ILE A 313 6.03 -6.98 -17.76
CA ILE A 313 5.89 -8.45 -17.88
C ILE A 313 5.66 -9.06 -16.50
N SER A 314 5.06 -10.25 -16.48
CA SER A 314 4.82 -10.96 -15.23
C SER A 314 6.14 -11.42 -14.58
N ALA A 315 6.15 -11.61 -13.26
CA ALA A 315 7.32 -12.14 -12.55
C ALA A 315 7.69 -13.57 -13.00
N LEU A 316 6.70 -14.36 -13.43
CA LEU A 316 6.92 -15.71 -13.97
C LEU A 316 7.62 -15.64 -15.33
N ASP A 317 7.08 -14.85 -16.26
CA ASP A 317 7.68 -14.64 -17.58
C ASP A 317 9.08 -14.02 -17.46
N PHE A 318 9.30 -13.14 -16.49
CA PHE A 318 10.61 -12.61 -16.18
C PHE A 318 11.59 -13.70 -15.73
N SER A 319 11.16 -14.63 -14.88
CA SER A 319 12.02 -15.74 -14.42
C SER A 319 12.44 -16.65 -15.58
N ILE A 320 11.52 -16.91 -16.52
CA ILE A 320 11.79 -17.64 -17.77
C ILE A 320 12.75 -16.83 -18.67
N PHE A 321 12.56 -15.52 -18.75
CA PHE A 321 13.42 -14.66 -19.55
C PHE A 321 14.85 -14.67 -19.01
N ILE A 322 15.04 -14.45 -17.71
CA ILE A 322 16.37 -14.47 -17.08
C ILE A 322 17.05 -15.82 -17.23
N SER A 323 16.34 -16.94 -17.12
CA SER A 323 16.94 -18.27 -17.29
C SER A 323 17.32 -18.60 -18.73
N SER A 324 16.77 -17.87 -19.70
CA SER A 324 17.04 -18.05 -21.13
C SER A 324 18.20 -17.21 -21.69
N ILE A 325 18.79 -16.33 -20.87
CA ILE A 325 19.86 -15.36 -21.20
C ILE A 325 21.20 -15.81 -20.61
#